data_AF-A0A9J6QM10-F1
#
_entry.id   AF-A0A9J6QM10-F1
#
_cell.length_a   1.000
_cell.length_b   1.000
_cell.length_c   1.000
_cell.angle_alpha   90.00
_cell.angle_beta   90.00
_cell.angle_gamma   90.00
#
_symmetry.space_group_name_H-M   'P 1'
#
loop_
_entity.id
_entity.type
_entity.pdbx_description
1 polymer ?
#
loop_
_entity_poly.entity_id
_entity_poly.type
_entity_poly.pdbx_seq_one_letter_code
_entity_poly.pdbx_strand_id
1 'polypeptide(L)'
;MEMTHAQRLILSNQYKMMTMLDPDNGERYRRLQTIVERGFGLQMRELDREFGELKEETCRIVIDIMEMYHALHVSWTNLKDTQTIDERRVTFLGYDAATESRYLSYVRFMVNVEGRYTHFDAGTHGFNAQTPMWDKYQRMLSAWHACPRQYHLSSNEIQQIINA
;
A
#
# COMPACT_ATOMS: atom_id res chain seq x y z
N MET A 1 9.28 19.39 -10.00
CA MET A 1 10.73 19.22 -9.70
C MET A 1 11.53 20.53 -9.83
N GLU A 2 11.77 21.24 -8.72
CA GLU A 2 12.83 22.26 -8.65
C GLU A 2 14.16 21.58 -8.29
N MET A 3 15.22 21.90 -9.02
CA MET A 3 16.54 21.30 -8.83
C MET A 3 17.64 22.35 -9.00
N THR A 4 18.66 22.28 -8.15
CA THR A 4 19.87 23.09 -8.25
C THR A 4 20.72 22.68 -9.46
N HIS A 5 21.58 23.58 -9.94
CA HIS A 5 22.54 23.26 -10.99
C HIS A 5 23.48 22.10 -10.62
N ALA A 6 23.85 22.00 -9.34
CA ALA A 6 24.64 20.87 -8.82
C ALA A 6 23.88 19.55 -8.95
N GLN A 7 22.60 19.51 -8.59
CA GLN A 7 21.76 18.31 -8.74
C GLN A 7 21.59 17.92 -10.23
N ARG A 8 21.44 18.90 -11.13
CA ARG A 8 21.41 18.64 -12.58
C ARG A 8 22.70 18.01 -13.09
N LEU A 9 23.85 18.50 -12.63
CA LEU A 9 25.14 17.93 -12.98
C LEU A 9 25.29 16.49 -12.49
N ILE A 10 24.85 16.19 -11.26
CA ILE A 10 24.83 14.83 -10.71
C ILE A 10 23.98 13.90 -11.59
N LEU A 11 22.75 14.29 -11.92
CA LEU A 11 21.87 13.48 -12.79
C LEU A 11 22.45 13.30 -14.20
N SER A 12 23.03 14.34 -14.81
CA SER A 12 23.70 14.22 -16.12
C SER A 12 24.83 13.19 -16.05
N ASN A 13 25.67 13.24 -15.01
CA ASN A 13 26.74 12.27 -14.80
C ASN A 13 26.20 10.85 -14.57
N GLN A 14 25.10 10.69 -13.83
CA GLN A 14 24.44 9.39 -13.63
C GLN A 14 23.95 8.79 -14.96
N TYR A 15 23.25 9.56 -15.81
CA TYR A 15 22.81 9.05 -17.10
C TYR A 15 23.96 8.68 -18.04
N LYS A 16 25.09 9.39 -17.98
CA LYS A 16 26.32 9.01 -18.71
C LYS A 16 26.85 7.66 -18.22
N MET A 17 26.97 7.47 -16.90
CA MET A 17 27.41 6.19 -16.32
C MET A 17 26.44 5.05 -16.67
N MET A 18 25.13 5.27 -16.56
CA MET A 18 24.11 4.27 -16.92
C MET A 18 24.22 3.87 -18.40
N THR A 19 24.51 4.80 -19.30
CA THR A 19 24.76 4.49 -20.72
C THR A 19 26.00 3.61 -20.93
N MET A 20 27.02 3.76 -20.08
CA MET A 20 28.23 2.93 -20.15
C MET A 20 28.00 1.53 -19.55
N LEU A 21 27.20 1.43 -18.49
CA LEU A 21 26.90 0.18 -17.78
C LEU A 21 25.83 -0.66 -18.48
N ASP A 22 24.88 0.00 -19.15
CA ASP A 22 23.75 -0.63 -19.84
C ASP A 22 23.55 0.05 -21.22
N PRO A 23 24.37 -0.32 -22.22
CA PRO A 23 24.31 0.29 -23.55
C PRO A 23 23.00 0.04 -24.29
N ASP A 24 22.32 -1.08 -24.00
CA ASP A 24 21.05 -1.46 -24.64
C ASP A 24 19.94 -0.45 -24.33
N ASN A 25 19.96 0.15 -23.13
CA ASN A 25 19.06 1.24 -22.75
C ASN A 25 19.63 2.65 -23.01
N GLY A 26 20.77 2.76 -23.72
CA GLY A 26 21.53 4.00 -23.88
C GLY A 26 20.76 5.15 -24.53
N GLU A 27 19.82 4.87 -25.44
CA GLU A 27 18.96 5.91 -26.04
C GLU A 27 18.06 6.59 -25.00
N ARG A 28 17.45 5.81 -24.11
CA ARG A 28 16.62 6.31 -23.01
C ARG A 28 17.43 7.22 -22.09
N TYR A 29 18.63 6.80 -21.70
CA TYR A 29 19.47 7.60 -20.81
C TYR A 29 19.95 8.90 -21.46
N ARG A 30 20.35 8.88 -22.74
CA ARG A 30 20.72 10.10 -23.48
C ARG A 30 19.56 11.09 -23.60
N ARG A 31 18.33 10.61 -23.78
CA ARG A 31 17.12 11.46 -23.75
C ARG A 31 16.96 12.14 -22.38
N LEU A 32 17.05 11.39 -21.29
CA LEU A 32 16.93 11.93 -19.93
C LEU A 32 18.06 12.91 -19.59
N GLN A 33 19.29 12.61 -19.99
CA GLN A 33 20.43 13.51 -19.86
C GLN A 33 20.15 14.85 -20.56
N THR A 34 19.66 14.81 -21.80
CA THR A 34 19.32 16.03 -22.57
C THR A 34 18.24 16.85 -21.87
N ILE A 35 17.20 16.20 -21.34
CA ILE A 35 16.12 16.87 -20.59
C ILE A 35 16.68 17.65 -19.40
N VAL A 36 17.58 17.03 -18.63
CA VAL A 36 18.17 17.64 -17.42
C VAL A 36 19.17 18.75 -17.77
N GLU A 37 20.03 18.54 -18.76
CA GLU A 37 21.04 19.52 -19.19
C GLU A 37 20.41 20.77 -19.79
N ARG A 38 19.39 20.60 -20.64
CA ARG A 38 18.70 21.71 -21.30
C ARG A 38 17.57 22.31 -20.47
N GLY A 39 17.16 21.64 -19.39
CA GLY A 39 16.12 22.13 -18.50
C GLY A 39 14.73 22.19 -19.14
N PHE A 40 14.35 21.17 -19.92
CA PHE A 40 13.05 21.14 -20.57
C PHE A 40 11.92 20.94 -19.55
N GLY A 41 11.29 22.04 -19.14
CA GLY A 41 10.35 22.08 -18.02
C GLY A 41 9.15 21.13 -18.15
N LEU A 42 8.63 20.92 -19.36
CA LEU A 42 7.53 19.97 -19.59
C LEU A 42 7.96 18.54 -19.25
N GLN A 43 9.09 18.08 -19.78
CA GLN A 43 9.60 16.73 -19.54
C GLN A 43 10.11 16.57 -18.11
N MET A 44 10.65 17.62 -17.49
CA MET A 44 10.99 17.59 -16.07
C MET A 44 9.75 17.39 -15.19
N ARG A 45 8.59 17.95 -15.57
CA ARG A 45 7.31 17.72 -14.88
C ARG A 45 6.78 16.29 -15.10
N GLU A 46 7.02 15.70 -16.26
CA GLU A 46 6.67 14.28 -16.51
C GLU A 46 7.46 13.36 -15.59
N LEU A 47 8.77 13.58 -15.44
CA LEU A 47 9.62 12.81 -14.51
C LEU A 47 9.15 12.94 -13.06
N ASP A 48 8.78 14.14 -12.64
CA ASP A 48 8.25 14.42 -11.30
C ASP A 48 7.01 13.57 -10.97
N ARG A 49 6.18 13.26 -11.97
CA ARG A 49 4.95 12.46 -11.80
C ARG A 49 5.22 10.96 -11.62
N GLU A 50 6.40 10.48 -11.98
CA GLU A 50 6.78 9.08 -11.75
C GLU A 50 7.06 8.81 -10.25
N PHE A 51 7.33 9.86 -9.47
CA PHE A 51 7.56 9.76 -8.04
C PHE A 51 6.24 9.94 -7.28
N GLY A 52 5.67 8.83 -6.84
CA GLY A 52 4.54 8.83 -5.93
C GLY A 52 4.96 9.12 -4.48
N GLU A 53 3.99 9.49 -3.65
CA GLU A 53 4.14 9.62 -2.21
C GLU A 53 3.00 8.88 -1.51
N LEU A 54 3.33 8.11 -0.49
CA LEU A 54 2.40 7.59 0.49
C LEU A 54 2.92 7.98 1.87
N LYS A 55 2.19 8.85 2.56
CA LYS A 55 2.62 9.41 3.85
C LYS A 55 2.78 8.30 4.89
N GLU A 56 3.73 8.48 5.81
CA GLU A 56 4.00 7.53 6.89
C GLU A 56 2.74 7.21 7.71
N GLU A 57 1.95 8.23 8.06
CA GLU A 57 0.68 8.07 8.78
C GLU A 57 -0.29 7.16 8.03
N THR A 58 -0.39 7.32 6.71
CA THR A 58 -1.24 6.48 5.85
C THR A 58 -0.72 5.05 5.79
N CYS A 59 0.60 4.86 5.67
CA CYS A 59 1.24 3.54 5.74
C CYS A 59 0.92 2.83 7.06
N ARG A 60 1.02 3.56 8.19
CA ARG A 60 0.69 3.04 9.52
C ARG A 60 -0.77 2.62 9.61
N ILE A 61 -1.71 3.44 9.10
CA ILE A 61 -3.14 3.08 9.08
C ILE A 61 -3.38 1.81 8.27
N VAL A 62 -2.77 1.64 7.10
CA VAL A 62 -2.91 0.42 6.30
C VAL A 62 -2.41 -0.82 7.06
N ILE A 63 -1.27 -0.71 7.73
CA ILE A 63 -0.73 -1.80 8.58
C ILE A 63 -1.68 -2.09 9.75
N ASP A 64 -2.20 -1.06 10.40
CA ASP A 64 -3.11 -1.19 11.55
C ASP A 64 -4.44 -1.85 11.14
N ILE A 65 -4.92 -1.60 9.92
CA ILE A 65 -6.07 -2.31 9.34
C ILE A 65 -5.74 -3.79 9.13
N MET A 66 -4.56 -4.12 8.59
CA MET A 66 -4.14 -5.51 8.46
C MET A 66 -4.06 -6.19 9.84
N GLU A 67 -3.50 -5.52 10.83
CA GLU A 67 -3.41 -6.02 12.21
C GLU A 67 -4.79 -6.24 12.85
N MET A 68 -5.73 -5.31 12.67
CA MET A 68 -7.12 -5.48 13.10
C MET A 68 -7.74 -6.74 12.50
N TYR A 69 -7.56 -6.98 11.21
CA TYR A 69 -8.06 -8.20 10.57
C TYR A 69 -7.37 -9.47 11.07
N HIS A 70 -6.07 -9.41 11.37
CA HIS A 70 -5.39 -10.52 12.02
C HIS A 70 -6.03 -10.83 13.39
N ALA A 71 -6.25 -9.80 14.21
CA ALA A 71 -6.87 -9.94 15.51
C ALA A 71 -8.32 -10.44 15.44
N LEU A 72 -9.11 -9.97 14.46
CA LEU A 72 -10.47 -10.44 14.18
C LEU A 72 -10.47 -11.93 13.84
N HIS A 73 -9.61 -12.36 12.92
CA HIS A 73 -9.53 -13.76 12.48
C HIS A 73 -9.07 -14.70 13.62
N VAL A 74 -8.03 -14.29 14.37
CA VAL A 74 -7.56 -15.05 15.54
C VAL A 74 -8.64 -15.12 16.63
N SER A 75 -9.37 -14.04 16.87
CA SER A 75 -10.44 -14.04 17.88
C SER A 75 -11.61 -14.92 17.44
N TRP A 76 -12.01 -14.84 16.17
CA TRP A 76 -13.09 -15.64 15.60
C TRP A 76 -12.78 -17.14 15.62
N THR A 77 -11.57 -17.56 15.22
CA THR A 77 -11.14 -18.98 15.26
C THR A 77 -11.14 -19.59 16.66
N ASN A 78 -11.02 -18.76 17.71
CA ASN A 78 -11.05 -19.20 19.11
C ASN A 78 -12.47 -19.22 19.72
N LEU A 79 -13.50 -18.78 18.99
CA LEU A 79 -14.87 -18.85 19.47
C LEU A 79 -15.35 -20.31 19.51
N LYS A 80 -16.09 -20.66 20.57
CA LYS A 80 -16.68 -22.00 20.71
C LYS A 80 -17.85 -22.23 19.75
N ASP A 81 -18.51 -21.15 19.31
CA ASP A 81 -19.63 -21.19 18.36
C ASP A 81 -19.44 -20.11 17.29
N THR A 82 -18.91 -20.52 16.14
CA THR A 82 -18.60 -19.65 15.00
C THR A 82 -19.77 -19.50 14.03
N GLN A 83 -20.88 -20.24 14.21
CA GLN A 83 -21.98 -20.30 13.22
C GLN A 83 -22.70 -18.95 13.02
N THR A 84 -22.48 -17.98 13.91
CA THR A 84 -23.10 -16.66 13.86
C THR A 84 -22.34 -15.64 12.99
N ILE A 85 -21.07 -15.90 12.65
CA ILE A 85 -20.21 -14.96 11.93
C ILE A 85 -19.53 -15.69 10.76
N ASP A 86 -19.87 -15.28 9.54
CA ASP A 86 -19.22 -15.75 8.31
C ASP A 86 -17.73 -15.34 8.29
N GLU A 87 -16.86 -16.31 8.04
CA GLU A 87 -15.41 -16.14 7.91
C GLU A 87 -15.05 -15.00 6.94
N ARG A 88 -15.78 -14.90 5.82
CA ARG A 88 -15.55 -13.86 4.81
C ARG A 88 -15.63 -12.44 5.39
N ARG A 89 -16.37 -12.23 6.48
CA ARG A 89 -16.48 -10.93 7.14
C ARG A 89 -15.30 -10.58 8.03
N VAL A 90 -14.55 -11.59 8.47
CA VAL A 90 -13.32 -11.44 9.28
C VAL A 90 -12.05 -11.67 8.46
N THR A 91 -12.17 -11.89 7.15
CA THR A 91 -11.06 -11.93 6.19
C THR A 91 -10.78 -10.53 5.61
N PHE A 92 -9.51 -10.14 5.55
CA PHE A 92 -9.10 -8.90 4.91
C PHE A 92 -9.21 -9.02 3.38
N LEU A 93 -10.02 -8.17 2.75
CA LEU A 93 -10.26 -8.21 1.31
C LEU A 93 -9.29 -7.32 0.51
N GLY A 94 -8.57 -6.43 1.18
CA GLY A 94 -7.71 -5.42 0.56
C GLY A 94 -8.44 -4.17 0.10
N TYR A 95 -8.01 -3.59 -1.01
CA TYR A 95 -8.43 -2.25 -1.48
C TYR A 95 -8.80 -2.28 -2.97
N ASP A 96 -9.54 -1.26 -3.42
CA ASP A 96 -9.91 -1.13 -4.82
C ASP A 96 -8.73 -0.75 -5.72
N ALA A 97 -8.49 -1.53 -6.78
CA ALA A 97 -7.44 -1.21 -7.73
C ALA A 97 -7.70 0.09 -8.52
N ALA A 98 -8.97 0.47 -8.75
CA ALA A 98 -9.29 1.63 -9.59
C ALA A 98 -9.13 2.96 -8.84
N THR A 99 -9.56 3.02 -7.58
CA THR A 99 -9.61 4.26 -6.79
C THR A 99 -8.61 4.31 -5.62
N GLU A 100 -8.13 3.16 -5.17
CA GLU A 100 -7.29 3.00 -3.98
C GLU A 100 -5.94 2.31 -4.29
N SER A 101 -5.47 2.46 -5.53
CA SER A 101 -4.31 1.74 -6.09
C SER A 101 -3.03 1.84 -5.25
N ARG A 102 -2.79 2.97 -4.58
CA ARG A 102 -1.64 3.17 -3.68
C ARG A 102 -1.73 2.29 -2.43
N TYR A 103 -2.91 2.16 -1.84
CA TYR A 103 -3.12 1.33 -0.65
C TYR A 103 -2.99 -0.15 -1.01
N LEU A 104 -3.56 -0.56 -2.14
CA LEU A 104 -3.40 -1.91 -2.69
C LEU A 104 -1.93 -2.24 -2.96
N SER A 105 -1.20 -1.32 -3.58
CA SER A 105 0.23 -1.50 -3.87
C SER A 105 1.05 -1.64 -2.59
N TYR A 106 0.71 -0.86 -1.56
CA TYR A 106 1.37 -0.94 -0.26
C TYR A 106 1.10 -2.26 0.47
N VAL A 107 -0.15 -2.75 0.47
CA VAL A 107 -0.48 -4.09 0.98
C VAL A 107 0.35 -5.16 0.29
N ARG A 108 0.42 -5.13 -1.04
CA ARG A 108 1.21 -6.10 -1.82
C ARG A 108 2.70 -6.02 -1.53
N PHE A 109 3.23 -4.81 -1.34
CA PHE A 109 4.61 -4.62 -0.91
C PHE A 109 4.86 -5.25 0.47
N MET A 110 3.98 -4.98 1.44
CA MET A 110 4.11 -5.54 2.80
C MET A 110 4.02 -7.08 2.83
N VAL A 111 3.17 -7.67 1.99
CA VAL A 111 3.01 -9.13 1.94
C VAL A 111 4.11 -9.81 1.12
N ASN A 112 4.33 -9.36 -0.11
CA ASN A 112 5.17 -10.08 -1.07
C ASN A 112 6.65 -9.72 -0.97
N VAL A 113 6.98 -8.51 -0.50
CA VAL A 113 8.37 -8.05 -0.40
C VAL A 113 8.85 -8.10 1.05
N GLU A 114 8.10 -7.52 1.98
CA GLU A 114 8.47 -7.51 3.41
C GLU A 114 8.13 -8.83 4.13
N GLY A 115 7.33 -9.71 3.52
CA GLY A 115 7.00 -11.01 4.08
C GLY A 115 6.13 -10.96 5.33
N ARG A 116 5.33 -9.91 5.52
CA ARG A 116 4.38 -9.78 6.65
C ARG A 116 2.97 -10.21 6.26
N TYR A 117 2.21 -10.76 7.20
CA TYR A 117 0.84 -11.22 6.98
C TYR A 117 0.68 -12.20 5.80
N THR A 118 1.70 -13.03 5.54
CA THR A 118 1.72 -13.98 4.40
C THR A 118 0.67 -15.08 4.52
N HIS A 119 0.10 -15.28 5.71
CA HIS A 119 -1.00 -16.20 5.98
C HIS A 119 -2.38 -15.64 5.59
N PHE A 120 -2.47 -14.36 5.20
CA PHE A 120 -3.73 -13.79 4.74
C PHE A 120 -4.15 -14.42 3.41
N ASP A 121 -5.45 -14.71 3.27
CA ASP A 121 -6.01 -15.08 1.99
C ASP A 121 -6.00 -13.86 1.06
N ALA A 122 -5.18 -13.93 0.02
CA ALA A 122 -5.08 -12.89 -1.00
C ALA A 122 -6.29 -12.86 -1.95
N GLY A 123 -7.18 -13.86 -1.86
CA GLY A 123 -8.29 -14.05 -2.78
C GLY A 123 -7.82 -14.25 -4.23
N THR A 124 -8.78 -14.26 -5.16
CA THR A 124 -8.50 -14.53 -6.58
C THR A 124 -7.79 -13.39 -7.32
N HIS A 125 -7.77 -12.18 -6.74
CA HIS A 125 -7.22 -10.98 -7.38
C HIS A 125 -6.10 -10.30 -6.58
N GLY A 126 -5.50 -11.01 -5.61
CA GLY A 126 -4.35 -10.52 -4.85
C GLY A 126 -4.64 -9.24 -4.08
N PHE A 127 -5.59 -9.29 -3.15
CA PHE A 127 -6.08 -8.18 -2.31
C PHE A 127 -6.79 -7.05 -3.07
N ASN A 128 -7.19 -7.26 -4.33
CA ASN A 128 -8.06 -6.30 -5.01
C ASN A 128 -9.51 -6.53 -4.57
N ALA A 129 -10.03 -5.63 -3.73
CA ALA A 129 -11.40 -5.71 -3.20
C ALA A 129 -12.48 -5.40 -4.25
N GLN A 130 -12.11 -4.76 -5.38
CA GLN A 130 -13.03 -4.35 -6.46
C GLN A 130 -14.13 -3.37 -6.04
N THR A 131 -14.03 -2.81 -4.83
CA THR A 131 -14.89 -1.77 -4.29
C THR A 131 -14.08 -0.95 -3.29
N PRO A 132 -14.30 0.38 -3.18
CA PRO A 132 -13.57 1.20 -2.21
C PRO A 132 -13.82 0.72 -0.77
N MET A 133 -12.76 0.61 0.03
CA MET A 133 -12.82 0.07 1.40
C MET A 133 -12.26 1.00 2.46
N TRP A 134 -11.53 2.06 2.09
CA TRP A 134 -10.83 2.95 3.01
C TRP A 134 -11.73 3.50 4.13
N ASP A 135 -12.84 4.14 3.78
CA ASP A 135 -13.74 4.75 4.76
C ASP A 135 -14.36 3.70 5.69
N LYS A 136 -14.71 2.54 5.15
CA LYS A 136 -15.22 1.41 5.94
C LYS A 136 -14.17 0.96 6.95
N TYR A 137 -12.93 0.74 6.53
CA TYR A 137 -11.87 0.32 7.42
C TYR A 137 -11.57 1.36 8.51
N GLN A 138 -11.68 2.65 8.22
CA GLN A 138 -11.51 3.68 9.26
C GLN A 138 -12.58 3.60 10.36
N ARG A 139 -13.85 3.32 10.01
CA ARG A 139 -14.91 3.08 11.00
C ARG A 139 -14.65 1.80 11.81
N MET A 140 -14.26 0.72 11.13
CA MET A 140 -13.90 -0.54 11.80
C MET A 140 -12.74 -0.35 12.77
N LEU A 141 -11.69 0.35 12.35
CA LEU A 141 -10.50 0.62 13.15
C LEU A 141 -10.83 1.46 14.38
N SER A 142 -11.72 2.44 14.23
CA SER A 142 -12.22 3.25 15.36
C SER A 142 -12.98 2.39 16.38
N ALA A 143 -13.83 1.48 15.93
CA ALA A 143 -14.56 0.55 16.79
C ALA A 143 -13.61 -0.44 17.50
N TRP A 144 -12.60 -0.94 16.80
CA TRP A 144 -11.60 -1.87 17.35
C TRP A 144 -10.70 -1.22 18.39
N HIS A 145 -10.23 0.01 18.15
CA HIS A 145 -9.44 0.78 19.13
C HIS A 145 -10.26 1.17 20.36
N ALA A 146 -11.59 1.26 20.23
CA ALA A 146 -12.48 1.51 21.36
C ALA A 146 -12.74 0.25 22.22
N CYS A 147 -12.40 -0.94 21.74
CA CYS A 147 -12.51 -2.17 22.55
C CYS A 147 -11.50 -2.13 23.72
N PRO A 148 -11.87 -2.62 24.93
CA PRO A 148 -10.94 -2.68 26.06
C PRO A 148 -9.70 -3.54 25.80
N ARG A 149 -9.82 -4.51 24.88
CA ARG A 149 -8.74 -5.36 24.38
C ARG A 149 -8.88 -5.52 22.88
N GLN A 150 -7.77 -5.48 22.16
CA GLN A 150 -7.72 -5.59 20.70
C GLN A 150 -7.66 -7.05 20.22
N TYR A 151 -7.31 -7.98 21.11
CA TYR A 151 -7.17 -9.41 20.84
C TYR A 151 -8.07 -10.24 21.76
N HIS A 152 -8.36 -11.48 21.36
CA HIS A 152 -9.28 -12.39 22.06
C HIS A 152 -10.66 -11.76 22.25
N LEU A 153 -11.16 -11.14 21.17
CA LEU A 153 -12.43 -10.45 21.10
C LEU A 153 -13.59 -11.43 21.27
N SER A 154 -14.63 -10.99 21.97
CA SER A 154 -15.90 -11.70 22.06
C SER A 154 -16.67 -11.63 20.73
N SER A 155 -17.66 -12.51 20.55
CA SER A 155 -18.54 -12.47 19.37
C SER A 155 -19.24 -11.12 19.20
N ASN A 156 -19.66 -10.49 20.31
CA ASN A 156 -20.30 -9.16 20.29
C ASN A 156 -19.33 -8.06 19.81
N GLU A 157 -18.08 -8.07 20.28
CA GLU A 157 -17.06 -7.10 19.86
C GLU A 157 -16.71 -7.28 18.37
N ILE A 158 -16.54 -8.52 17.92
CA ILE A 158 -16.31 -8.82 16.50
C ILE A 158 -17.47 -8.28 15.65
N GLN A 159 -18.72 -8.55 16.05
CA GLN A 159 -19.90 -8.02 15.35
C GLN A 159 -19.96 -6.49 15.36
N GLN A 160 -19.60 -5.84 16.46
CA GLN A 160 -19.55 -4.38 16.53
C GLN A 160 -18.53 -3.81 15.53
N ILE A 161 -17.35 -4.43 15.43
CA ILE A 161 -16.30 -3.97 14.52
C ILE A 161 -16.72 -4.17 13.06
N ILE A 162 -17.16 -5.36 12.67
CA ILE A 162 -17.48 -5.68 11.25
C ILE A 162 -18.76 -5.00 10.74
N ASN A 163 -19.55 -4.39 11.62
CA ASN A 163 -20.79 -3.65 11.29
C ASN A 163 -20.63 -2.12 11.39
N ALA A 164 -19.42 -1.61 11.63
CA ALA A 164 -19.16 -0.18 11.81
C ALA A 164 -19.33 0.69 10.54
#